data_AF-A0A914EUJ2-F1
#
_entry.id   AF-A0A914EUJ2-F1
#
_cell.length_a   1.000
_cell.length_b   1.000
_cell.length_c   1.000
_cell.angle_alpha   90.00
_cell.angle_beta   90.00
_cell.angle_gamma   90.00
#
_symmetry.space_group_name_H-M   'P 1'
#
loop_
_entity.id
_entity.type
_entity.pdbx_description
1 polymer ?
#
loop_
_entity_poly.entity_id
_entity_poly.type
_entity_poly.pdbx_seq_one_letter_code
_entity_poly.pdbx_strand_id
1 'polypeptide(L)'
;MSWMEFGHLEYDGVGFFLAPFLAIAQGINVVILKKSYKTFISSSPQASFEVFSLFHSGLVSVGLALPALISYLKSVISYDASWEIIDYVLISMSVVFMACYKFSEYWLIFNTDLSVYFCLEHTKFFIGSIGQWFLQNMAHASVYAGVGKMLFITSCIQFWQANEKIEKKIKHVNTE
;
A
#
# COMPACT_ATOMS: atom_id res chain seq x y z
N MET A 1 -9.54 -8.99 -0.26
CA MET A 1 -9.20 -10.41 -0.03
C MET A 1 -8.71 -10.69 1.39
N SER A 2 -8.03 -9.76 2.09
CA SER A 2 -7.69 -9.95 3.53
C SER A 2 -8.90 -10.09 4.47
N TRP A 3 -10.09 -9.73 3.98
CA TRP A 3 -11.36 -9.82 4.70
C TRP A 3 -11.85 -11.26 4.94
N MET A 4 -11.29 -12.27 4.26
CA MET A 4 -11.72 -13.67 4.42
C MET A 4 -10.97 -14.42 5.52
N GLU A 5 -10.09 -13.74 6.26
CA GLU A 5 -9.35 -14.28 7.41
C GLU A 5 -10.05 -13.91 8.74
N PHE A 6 -11.36 -14.20 8.84
CA PHE A 6 -12.23 -13.87 9.99
C PHE A 6 -11.80 -14.44 11.36
N GLY A 7 -10.75 -15.24 11.42
CA GLY A 7 -10.25 -15.85 12.66
C GLY A 7 -8.98 -15.22 13.24
N HIS A 8 -8.32 -14.29 12.53
CA HIS A 8 -6.96 -13.83 12.91
C HIS A 8 -6.81 -12.31 13.08
N LEU A 9 -7.80 -11.52 12.63
CA LEU A 9 -7.87 -10.10 12.90
C LEU A 9 -9.01 -9.89 13.89
N GLU A 10 -8.67 -9.55 15.14
CA GLU A 10 -9.59 -8.94 16.10
C GLU A 10 -10.03 -7.58 15.51
N TYR A 11 -10.96 -7.63 14.55
CA TYR A 11 -11.51 -6.42 13.98
C TYR A 11 -12.43 -5.80 15.01
N ASP A 12 -12.01 -4.68 15.58
CA ASP A 12 -12.91 -3.77 16.25
C ASP A 12 -14.05 -3.39 15.27
N GLY A 13 -15.30 -3.42 15.74
CA GLY A 13 -16.48 -3.21 14.89
C GLY A 13 -16.44 -1.86 14.18
N VAL A 14 -15.79 -0.86 14.80
CA VAL A 14 -15.53 0.45 14.20
C VAL A 14 -14.56 0.34 13.02
N GLY A 15 -13.46 -0.41 13.19
CA GLY A 15 -12.47 -0.63 12.13
C GLY A 15 -13.07 -1.35 10.92
N PHE A 16 -13.92 -2.36 11.16
CA PHE A 16 -14.65 -3.05 10.11
C PHE A 16 -15.58 -2.11 9.32
N PHE A 17 -16.32 -1.24 10.01
CA PHE A 17 -17.21 -0.27 9.37
C PHE A 17 -16.46 0.82 8.59
N LEU A 18 -15.29 1.27 9.08
CA LEU A 18 -14.50 2.32 8.44
C LEU A 18 -13.61 1.84 7.30
N ALA A 19 -13.28 0.54 7.24
CA ALA A 19 -12.42 -0.05 6.21
C ALA A 19 -12.83 0.27 4.75
N PRO A 20 -14.12 0.19 4.32
CA PRO A 20 -14.50 0.56 2.96
C PRO A 20 -14.30 2.05 2.66
N PHE A 21 -14.57 2.94 3.63
CA PHE A 21 -14.33 4.37 3.46
C PHE A 21 -12.85 4.69 3.31
N LEU A 22 -12.00 3.99 4.07
CA LEU A 22 -10.55 4.08 3.92
C LEU A 22 -10.10 3.65 2.52
N ALA A 23 -10.63 2.55 1.99
CA ALA A 23 -10.29 2.08 0.65
C ALA A 23 -10.69 3.09 -0.44
N ILE A 24 -11.88 3.70 -0.32
CA ILE A 24 -12.33 4.76 -1.24
C ILE A 24 -11.41 5.99 -1.15
N ALA A 25 -11.10 6.44 0.06
CA ALA A 25 -10.23 7.58 0.29
C ALA A 25 -8.82 7.34 -0.28
N GLN A 26 -8.28 6.13 -0.13
CA GLN A 26 -7.02 5.71 -0.74
C GLN A 26 -7.08 5.77 -2.26
N GLY A 27 -8.14 5.23 -2.88
CA GLY A 27 -8.33 5.28 -4.33
C GLY A 27 -8.37 6.71 -4.87
N ILE A 28 -9.14 7.59 -4.21
CA ILE A 28 -9.22 9.02 -4.57
C ILE A 28 -7.85 9.70 -4.43
N ASN A 29 -7.14 9.42 -3.34
CA ASN A 29 -5.82 10.00 -3.08
C ASN A 29 -4.82 9.64 -4.20
N VAL A 30 -4.75 8.37 -4.61
CA VAL A 30 -3.83 7.94 -5.69
C VAL A 30 -4.15 8.62 -7.01
N VAL A 31 -5.43 8.80 -7.35
CA VAL A 31 -5.85 9.51 -8.57
C VAL A 31 -5.44 10.99 -8.53
N ILE A 32 -5.70 11.67 -7.41
CA ILE A 32 -5.32 13.07 -7.21
C ILE A 32 -3.81 13.21 -7.30
N LEU A 33 -3.05 12.36 -6.60
CA LEU A 33 -1.60 12.39 -6.56
C LEU A 33 -0.99 12.25 -7.96
N LYS A 34 -1.46 11.27 -8.76
CA LYS A 34 -0.99 11.07 -10.12
C LYS A 34 -1.33 12.26 -11.04
N LYS A 35 -2.52 12.85 -10.88
CA LYS A 35 -2.92 14.04 -11.64
C LYS A 35 -2.04 15.24 -11.29
N SER A 36 -1.83 15.49 -10.00
CA SER A 36 -0.97 16.57 -9.50
C SER A 36 0.47 16.44 -10.00
N TYR A 37 1.02 15.23 -10.02
CA TYR A 37 2.36 14.98 -10.56
C TYR A 37 2.46 15.29 -12.05
N LYS A 38 1.47 14.85 -12.86
CA LYS A 38 1.44 15.15 -14.30
C LYS A 38 1.36 16.66 -14.57
N THR A 39 0.53 17.37 -13.80
CA THR A 39 0.45 18.84 -13.89
C THR A 39 1.77 19.50 -13.49
N PHE A 40 2.41 19.05 -12.41
CA PHE A 40 3.69 19.57 -11.95
C PHE A 40 4.80 19.45 -13.00
N ILE A 41 4.93 18.27 -13.64
CA ILE A 41 5.89 18.07 -14.72
C ILE A 41 5.58 18.94 -15.94
N SER A 42 4.29 19.04 -16.30
CA SER A 42 3.89 19.83 -17.47
C SER A 42 4.16 21.32 -17.31
N SER A 43 4.09 21.84 -16.07
CA SER A 43 4.29 23.26 -15.79
C SER A 43 5.77 23.67 -15.64
N SER A 44 6.66 22.73 -15.33
CA SER A 44 8.05 23.03 -14.97
C SER A 44 9.03 22.09 -15.69
N PRO A 45 9.78 22.55 -16.70
CA PRO A 45 10.73 21.72 -17.47
C PRO A 45 11.90 21.15 -16.64
N GLN A 46 12.18 21.73 -15.47
CA GLN A 46 13.21 21.28 -14.52
C GLN A 46 12.64 20.43 -13.37
N ALA A 47 11.35 20.07 -13.44
CA ALA A 47 10.70 19.27 -12.40
C ALA A 47 11.30 17.87 -12.34
N SER A 48 11.94 17.55 -11.22
CA SER A 48 12.40 16.19 -10.91
C SER A 48 11.36 15.45 -10.06
N PHE A 49 11.37 14.12 -10.17
CA PHE A 49 10.54 13.24 -9.36
C PHE A 49 10.83 13.40 -7.87
N GLU A 50 12.11 13.49 -7.51
CA GLU A 50 12.60 13.58 -6.14
C GLU A 50 12.05 14.82 -5.45
N VAL A 51 12.08 15.98 -6.14
CA VAL A 51 11.57 17.24 -5.58
C VAL A 51 10.08 17.16 -5.29
N PHE A 52 9.29 16.60 -6.20
CA PHE A 52 7.85 16.43 -5.99
C PHE A 52 7.58 15.48 -4.81
N SER A 53 8.28 14.35 -4.77
CA SER A 53 8.11 13.32 -3.73
C SER A 53 8.45 13.86 -2.34
N LEU A 54 9.52 14.64 -2.22
CA LEU A 54 9.99 15.25 -0.98
C LEU A 54 9.02 16.35 -0.51
N PHE A 55 8.57 17.21 -1.42
CA PHE A 55 7.62 18.26 -1.09
C PHE A 55 6.27 17.69 -0.64
N HIS A 56 5.73 16.73 -1.38
CA HIS A 56 4.45 16.09 -1.03
C HIS A 56 4.52 15.36 0.31
N SER A 57 5.55 14.53 0.52
CA SER A 57 5.74 13.81 1.79
C SER A 57 6.01 14.74 2.97
N GLY A 58 6.76 15.84 2.75
CA GLY A 58 6.97 16.88 3.75
C GLY A 58 5.66 17.56 4.17
N LEU A 59 4.81 17.95 3.22
CA LEU A 59 3.50 18.53 3.51
C LEU A 59 2.60 17.59 4.32
N VAL A 60 2.54 16.31 3.94
CA VAL A 60 1.78 15.30 4.69
C VAL A 60 2.33 15.15 6.10
N SER A 61 3.65 15.13 6.26
CA SER A 61 4.32 15.00 7.56
C SER A 61 4.01 16.18 8.49
N VAL A 62 4.06 17.41 7.96
CA VAL A 62 3.70 18.63 8.70
C VAL A 62 2.22 18.62 9.09
N GLY A 63 1.34 18.22 8.17
CA GLY A 63 -0.10 18.12 8.44
C GLY A 63 -0.44 17.10 9.54
N LEU A 64 0.31 15.99 9.61
CA LEU A 64 0.11 14.94 10.61
C LEU A 64 0.89 15.16 11.91
N ALA A 65 1.82 16.12 11.96
CA ALA A 65 2.64 16.38 13.14
C ALA A 65 1.81 16.82 14.36
N LEU A 66 0.77 17.65 14.16
CA LEU A 66 -0.10 18.13 15.25
C LEU A 66 -0.93 16.99 15.88
N PRO A 67 -1.69 16.18 15.11
CA PRO A 67 -2.36 15.00 15.66
C PRO A 67 -1.40 14.03 16.36
N ALA A 68 -0.22 13.79 15.77
CA ALA A 68 0.78 12.92 16.34
C ALA A 68 1.29 13.43 17.70
N LEU A 69 1.55 14.75 17.81
CA LEU A 69 1.98 15.36 19.06
C LEU A 69 0.90 15.26 20.15
N ILE A 70 -0.37 15.52 19.81
CA ILE A 70 -1.48 15.38 20.77
C ILE A 70 -1.61 13.92 21.23
N SER A 71 -1.47 12.97 20.31
CA SER A 71 -1.50 11.54 20.64
C SER A 71 -0.37 11.16 21.59
N TYR A 72 0.85 11.64 21.33
CA TYR A 72 2.02 11.40 22.18
C TYR A 72 1.81 11.95 23.60
N LEU A 73 1.32 13.18 23.73
CA LEU A 73 1.07 13.81 25.03
C LEU A 73 -0.01 13.10 25.86
N LYS A 74 -0.94 12.38 25.20
CA LYS A 74 -2.01 11.63 25.86
C LYS A 74 -1.69 10.15 26.06
N SER A 75 -0.63 9.64 25.45
CA SER A 75 -0.26 8.22 25.55
C SER A 75 0.39 7.93 26.91
N VAL A 76 -0.06 6.85 27.55
CA VAL A 76 0.56 6.32 28.78
C VAL A 76 1.51 5.20 28.37
N ILE A 77 2.80 5.36 28.67
CA ILE A 77 3.81 4.33 28.38
C ILE A 77 3.77 3.29 29.49
N SER A 78 3.55 2.03 29.12
CA SER A 78 3.57 0.90 30.05
C SER A 78 5.01 0.36 30.11
N TYR A 79 5.77 0.71 31.15
CA TYR A 79 7.20 0.41 31.27
C TYR A 79 7.54 -1.03 31.71
N ASP A 80 6.53 -1.89 31.94
CA ASP A 80 6.70 -3.23 32.51
C ASP A 80 6.67 -4.38 31.49
N ALA A 81 6.64 -4.08 30.18
CA ALA A 81 6.61 -5.12 29.15
C ALA A 81 8.03 -5.63 28.83
N SER A 82 8.26 -6.94 28.93
CA SER A 82 9.56 -7.61 28.66
C SER A 82 10.07 -7.49 27.22
N TRP A 83 9.35 -6.80 26.34
CA TRP A 83 9.59 -6.71 24.89
C TRP A 83 10.13 -5.33 24.46
N GLU A 84 10.45 -4.46 25.41
CA GLU A 84 10.85 -3.06 25.17
C GLU A 84 12.01 -2.91 24.16
N ILE A 85 13.03 -3.78 24.22
CA ILE A 85 14.16 -3.72 23.29
C ILE A 85 13.75 -4.06 21.85
N ILE A 86 12.79 -4.98 21.68
CA ILE A 86 12.26 -5.34 20.37
C ILE A 86 11.42 -4.19 19.82
N ASP A 87 10.63 -3.53 20.67
CA ASP A 87 9.85 -2.36 20.27
C ASP A 87 10.75 -1.22 19.79
N TYR A 88 11.86 -0.92 20.48
CA TYR A 88 12.81 0.09 20.01
C TYR A 88 13.49 -0.28 18.70
N VAL A 89 13.83 -1.55 18.49
CA VAL A 89 14.36 -2.03 17.21
C VAL A 89 13.31 -1.89 16.10
N LEU A 90 12.05 -2.22 16.36
CA LEU A 90 10.97 -2.07 15.39
C LEU A 90 10.71 -0.59 15.06
N ILE A 91 10.72 0.30 16.06
CA ILE A 91 10.59 1.75 15.86
C ILE A 91 11.74 2.27 14.98
N SER A 92 12.98 1.90 15.27
CA SER A 92 14.13 2.34 14.49
C SER A 92 14.14 1.78 13.07
N MET A 93 13.80 0.51 12.89
CA MET A 93 13.62 -0.09 11.56
C MET A 93 12.47 0.54 10.78
N SER A 94 11.40 0.97 11.46
CA SER A 94 10.24 1.58 10.80
C SER A 94 10.58 2.88 10.06
N VAL A 95 11.55 3.64 10.55
CA VAL A 95 12.00 4.89 9.91
C VAL A 95 12.59 4.61 8.54
N VAL A 96 13.51 3.66 8.47
CA VAL A 96 14.15 3.25 7.21
C VAL A 96 13.14 2.60 6.29
N PHE A 97 12.34 1.67 6.83
CA PHE A 97 11.32 0.95 6.07
C PHE A 97 10.30 1.91 5.45
N MET A 98 9.75 2.86 6.22
CA MET A 98 8.74 3.81 5.72
C MET A 98 9.29 4.76 4.66
N ALA A 99 10.54 5.22 4.81
CA ALA A 99 11.19 6.06 3.81
C ALA A 99 11.35 5.32 2.47
N CYS A 100 11.91 4.11 2.50
CA CYS A 100 12.06 3.27 1.31
C CYS A 100 10.71 2.87 0.70
N TYR A 101 9.75 2.49 1.55
CA TYR A 101 8.41 2.11 1.15
C TYR A 101 7.70 3.25 0.42
N LYS A 102 7.70 4.46 0.98
CA LYS A 102 7.01 5.61 0.37
C LYS A 102 7.67 6.08 -0.91
N PHE A 103 9.00 6.07 -0.97
CA PHE A 103 9.71 6.37 -2.20
C PHE A 103 9.36 5.39 -3.32
N SER A 104 9.38 4.08 -3.01
CA SER A 104 9.03 3.02 -3.97
C SER A 104 7.57 3.12 -4.43
N GLU A 105 6.65 3.43 -3.51
CA GLU A 105 5.23 3.64 -3.82
C GLU A 105 5.02 4.79 -4.80
N TYR A 106 5.63 5.96 -4.56
CA TYR A 106 5.54 7.09 -5.47
C TYR A 106 6.16 6.80 -6.84
N TRP A 107 7.34 6.15 -6.85
CA TRP A 107 7.98 5.73 -8.08
C TRP A 107 7.06 4.86 -8.93
N LEU A 108 6.36 3.91 -8.30
CA LEU A 108 5.46 3.00 -9.00
C LEU A 108 4.21 3.73 -9.52
N ILE A 109 3.56 4.58 -8.71
CA ILE A 109 2.35 5.32 -9.09
C ILE A 109 2.58 6.20 -10.33
N PHE A 110 3.75 6.83 -10.41
CA PHE A 110 4.06 7.78 -11.46
C PHE A 110 4.54 7.13 -12.76
N ASN A 111 5.27 6.02 -12.66
CA ASN A 111 5.84 5.34 -13.82
C ASN A 111 4.91 4.24 -14.39
N THR A 112 3.85 3.84 -13.70
CA THR A 112 2.94 2.78 -14.16
C THR A 112 1.49 3.27 -14.26
N ASP A 113 0.67 2.57 -15.02
CA ASP A 113 -0.78 2.82 -15.06
C ASP A 113 -1.44 2.47 -13.74
N LEU A 114 -2.54 3.18 -13.41
CA LEU A 114 -3.21 3.01 -12.12
C LEU A 114 -3.73 1.59 -11.93
N SER A 115 -4.25 0.97 -12.99
CA SER A 115 -4.73 -0.42 -12.96
C SER A 115 -3.60 -1.40 -12.65
N VAL A 116 -2.42 -1.20 -13.24
CA VAL A 116 -1.23 -2.02 -13.00
C VAL A 116 -0.71 -1.78 -11.57
N TYR A 117 -0.66 -0.52 -11.14
CA TYR A 117 -0.31 -0.14 -9.77
C TYR A 117 -1.19 -0.86 -8.74
N PHE A 118 -2.52 -0.80 -8.87
CA PHE A 118 -3.42 -1.48 -7.91
C PHE A 118 -3.25 -3.01 -7.93
N CYS A 119 -3.01 -3.61 -9.10
CA CYS A 119 -2.70 -5.03 -9.18
C CYS A 119 -1.41 -5.37 -8.42
N LEU A 120 -0.34 -4.60 -8.61
CA LEU A 120 0.94 -4.79 -7.91
C LEU A 120 0.82 -4.53 -6.41
N GLU A 121 0.06 -3.52 -6.01
CA GLU A 121 -0.22 -3.17 -4.62
C GLU A 121 -0.93 -4.33 -3.88
N HIS A 122 -1.95 -4.91 -4.50
CA HIS A 122 -2.61 -6.10 -3.95
C HIS A 122 -1.73 -7.34 -3.99
N THR A 123 -0.85 -7.46 -4.98
CA THR A 123 0.13 -8.57 -5.06
C THR A 123 1.14 -8.50 -3.92
N LYS A 124 1.57 -7.30 -3.52
CA LYS A 124 2.43 -7.08 -2.34
C LYS A 124 1.76 -7.59 -1.07
N PHE A 125 0.49 -7.22 -0.82
CA PHE A 125 -0.25 -7.71 0.34
C PHE A 125 -0.47 -9.23 0.31
N PHE A 126 -0.69 -9.79 -0.89
CA PHE A 126 -0.79 -11.23 -1.09
C PHE A 126 0.50 -11.97 -0.73
N ILE A 127 1.66 -11.50 -1.21
CA ILE A 127 2.97 -12.08 -0.89
C ILE A 127 3.25 -11.96 0.61
N GLY A 128 2.97 -10.80 1.20
CA GLY A 128 3.11 -10.60 2.65
C GLY A 128 2.27 -11.59 3.47
N SER A 129 1.04 -11.83 3.04
CA SER A 129 0.15 -12.82 3.66
C SER A 129 0.64 -14.26 3.51
N ILE A 130 1.28 -14.63 2.38
CA ILE A 130 1.95 -15.93 2.24
C ILE A 130 3.15 -16.02 3.18
N GLY A 131 3.99 -14.97 3.22
CA GLY A 131 5.14 -14.90 4.13
C GLY A 131 4.72 -15.09 5.59
N GLN A 132 3.57 -14.52 5.97
CA GLN A 132 3.00 -14.69 7.30
C GLN A 132 2.69 -16.16 7.63
N TRP A 133 2.11 -16.93 6.70
CA TRP A 133 1.82 -18.35 6.91
C TRP A 133 3.08 -19.17 7.23
N PHE A 134 4.17 -18.89 6.54
CA PHE A 134 5.44 -19.60 6.73
C PHE A 134 6.22 -19.12 7.94
N LEU A 135 6.41 -17.81 8.09
CA LEU A 135 7.26 -17.23 9.14
C LEU A 135 6.62 -17.31 10.53
N GLN A 136 5.29 -17.22 10.63
CA GLN A 136 4.58 -17.32 11.90
C GLN A 136 4.10 -18.74 12.21
N ASN A 137 4.45 -19.72 11.34
CA ASN A 137 3.97 -21.10 11.43
C ASN A 137 2.48 -21.17 11.79
N MET A 138 1.65 -20.40 11.05
CA MET A 138 0.23 -20.32 11.35
C MET A 138 -0.43 -21.68 11.08
N ALA A 139 -0.63 -22.45 12.15
CA ALA A 139 -1.17 -23.80 12.11
C ALA A 139 -2.67 -23.88 11.74
N HIS A 140 -3.36 -22.73 11.63
CA HIS A 140 -4.80 -22.65 11.39
C HIS A 140 -5.17 -21.82 10.15
N ALA A 141 -4.48 -22.05 9.04
CA ALA A 141 -4.91 -21.51 7.75
C ALA A 141 -6.31 -22.06 7.39
N SER A 142 -7.31 -21.18 7.31
CA SER A 142 -8.67 -21.59 6.96
C SER A 142 -8.77 -21.99 5.49
N VAL A 143 -9.63 -22.95 5.17
CA VAL A 143 -9.91 -23.35 3.77
C VAL A 143 -10.33 -22.15 2.93
N TYR A 144 -11.11 -21.22 3.51
CA TYR A 144 -11.53 -19.98 2.87
C TYR A 144 -10.36 -19.07 2.49
N ALA A 145 -9.35 -18.96 3.36
CA ALA A 145 -8.14 -18.18 3.07
C ALA A 145 -7.31 -18.82 1.94
N GLY A 146 -7.22 -20.15 1.91
CA GLY A 146 -6.60 -20.90 0.81
C GLY A 146 -7.30 -20.68 -0.53
N VAL A 147 -8.62 -20.81 -0.57
CA VAL A 147 -9.43 -20.56 -1.78
C VAL A 147 -9.31 -19.11 -2.24
N GLY A 148 -9.36 -18.14 -1.31
CA GLY A 148 -9.18 -16.72 -1.64
C GLY A 148 -7.82 -16.43 -2.28
N LYS A 149 -6.75 -17.09 -1.81
CA LYS A 149 -5.42 -16.98 -2.42
C LYS A 149 -5.35 -17.57 -3.83
N MET A 150 -5.98 -18.72 -4.06
CA MET A 150 -6.09 -19.32 -5.40
C MET A 150 -6.88 -18.42 -6.36
N LEU A 151 -8.02 -17.89 -5.92
CA LEU A 151 -8.81 -16.94 -6.70
C LEU A 151 -7.99 -15.69 -7.06
N PHE A 152 -7.21 -15.16 -6.11
CA PHE A 152 -6.33 -14.02 -6.38
C PHE A 152 -5.31 -14.34 -7.48
N ILE A 153 -4.60 -15.48 -7.41
CA ILE A 153 -3.67 -15.92 -8.45
C ILE A 153 -4.36 -16.00 -9.82
N THR A 154 -5.52 -16.65 -9.89
CA THR A 154 -6.26 -16.77 -11.17
C THR A 154 -6.66 -15.41 -11.73
N SER A 155 -7.08 -14.47 -10.87
CA SER A 155 -7.44 -13.11 -11.28
C SER A 155 -6.24 -12.31 -11.80
N CYS A 156 -5.06 -12.46 -11.18
CA CYS A 156 -3.83 -11.84 -11.66
C CYS A 156 -3.42 -12.38 -13.03
N ILE A 157 -3.49 -13.70 -13.24
CA ILE A 157 -3.18 -14.31 -14.54
C ILE A 157 -4.11 -13.76 -15.63
N GLN A 158 -5.41 -13.69 -15.35
CA GLN A 158 -6.39 -13.12 -16.29
C GLN A 158 -6.12 -11.65 -16.59
N PHE A 159 -5.77 -10.85 -15.57
CA PHE A 159 -5.43 -9.44 -15.74
C PHE A 159 -4.22 -9.25 -16.66
N TRP A 160 -3.14 -10.00 -16.45
CA TRP A 160 -1.93 -9.89 -17.27
C TRP A 160 -2.16 -10.34 -18.72
N GLN A 161 -2.89 -11.44 -18.93
CA GLN A 161 -3.26 -11.90 -20.27
C GLN A 161 -4.14 -10.88 -21.00
N ALA A 162 -5.08 -10.24 -20.30
CA ALA A 162 -5.91 -9.18 -20.87
C ALA A 162 -5.06 -7.96 -21.24
N ASN A 163 -4.13 -7.54 -20.38
CA ASN A 163 -3.26 -6.40 -20.63
C ASN A 163 -2.36 -6.63 -21.85
N GLU A 164 -1.77 -7.81 -21.99
CA GLU A 164 -0.93 -8.16 -23.14
C GLU A 164 -1.73 -8.15 -24.46
N LYS A 165 -2.98 -8.62 -24.44
CA LYS A 165 -3.88 -8.56 -25.61
C LYS A 165 -4.19 -7.13 -26.02
N ILE A 166 -4.43 -6.24 -25.05
CA ILE A 166 -4.69 -4.81 -25.30
C ILE A 166 -3.46 -4.15 -25.93
N GLU A 167 -2.27 -4.40 -25.39
CA GLU A 167 -1.02 -3.86 -25.93
C GLU A 167 -0.77 -4.31 -27.38
N LYS A 168 -0.99 -5.60 -27.68
CA LYS A 168 -0.88 -6.12 -29.06
C LYS A 168 -1.86 -5.45 -30.02
N LYS A 169 -3.09 -5.22 -29.57
CA LYS A 169 -4.12 -4.55 -30.39
C LYS A 169 -3.75 -3.10 -30.70
N ILE A 170 -3.24 -2.35 -29.72
CA ILE A 170 -2.79 -0.97 -29.91
C ILE A 170 -1.63 -0.90 -30.90
N LYS A 171 -0.67 -1.84 -30.82
CA LYS A 171 0.46 -1.90 -31.76
C LYS A 171 0.03 -2.16 -33.20
N HIS A 172 -0.95 -3.06 -33.41
CA HIS A 172 -1.48 -3.33 -34.74
C HIS A 172 -2.20 -2.13 -35.38
N VAL A 173 -2.95 -1.35 -34.59
CA VAL A 173 -3.64 -0.14 -35.08
C VAL A 173 -2.66 0.97 -35.47
N ASN A 174 -1.50 1.08 -34.81
CA ASN A 174 -0.50 2.10 -35.13
C ASN A 174 0.39 1.76 -36.34
N THR A 175 0.25 0.56 -36.91
CA THR A 175 1.00 0.10 -38.10
C THR A 175 0.20 0.13 -39.40
N GLU A 176 -1.10 0.45 -39.33
CA GLU A 176 -1.97 0.71 -40.50
C GLU A 176 -2.10 2.22 -40.74
#